data_AF-A0AA43L0M0-F1
#
_entry.id   AF-A0AA43L0M0-F1
#
_cell.length_a   1.000
_cell.length_b   1.000
_cell.length_c   1.000
_cell.angle_alpha   90.00
_cell.angle_beta   90.00
_cell.angle_gamma   90.00
#
_symmetry.space_group_name_H-M   'P 1'
#
loop_
_entity.id
_entity.type
_entity.pdbx_description
1 polymer ?
#
loop_
_entity_poly.entity_id
_entity_poly.type
_entity_poly.pdbx_seq_one_letter_code
_entity_poly.pdbx_strand_id
1 'polypeptide(L)'
;MYNHDLLKRVLVNVLSKTYENYSDYEDFSITVTKKELGSKDSCYYPNDRKIEIYNISRPYDDILYSCIYEIARHVAFIDEATVRKNECFYKRLHKLLLTAFSFKLLDIKAFEEMIAGTKDIDNLVKYFGNIKFWKFEQRRVSVKQYVIVHHAYKEKKALKQRNYEYHANNRTWAKVFASETEAQKEVDLLKYTLCVNKEYIMLGDIKTLMFSDFYYLIVAGAYKQKDFLWKNNYKWQGFGFKGSWVKQVSTQEYINEVEKLKIARLVFKLCLVNKVDKERS
;
A
#
# COMPACT_ATOMS: atom_id res chain seq x y z
N MET A 1 -4.74 16.19 4.50
CA MET A 1 -3.71 15.47 5.27
C MET A 1 -2.97 14.49 4.37
N TYR A 2 -1.67 14.33 4.59
CA TYR A 2 -0.75 13.59 3.74
C TYR A 2 -0.96 12.07 3.93
N ASN A 3 -0.82 11.20 2.91
CA ASN A 3 -1.13 9.76 3.03
C ASN A 3 -0.13 8.98 3.91
N HIS A 4 1.10 9.46 4.08
CA HIS A 4 1.97 9.01 5.17
C HIS A 4 1.37 9.32 6.55
N ASP A 5 0.58 10.39 6.68
CA ASP A 5 -0.20 10.63 7.91
C ASP A 5 -1.28 9.57 8.08
N LEU A 6 -1.88 9.01 7.02
CA LEU A 6 -2.87 7.95 7.18
C LEU A 6 -2.20 6.66 7.68
N LEU A 7 -1.13 6.22 7.01
CA LEU A 7 -0.38 5.04 7.44
C LEU A 7 0.18 5.23 8.86
N LYS A 8 0.82 6.38 9.14
CA LYS A 8 1.30 6.70 10.49
C LYS A 8 0.15 6.71 11.51
N ARG A 9 -0.99 7.34 11.22
CA ARG A 9 -2.17 7.32 12.12
C ARG A 9 -2.67 5.91 12.40
N VAL A 10 -2.70 5.04 11.38
CA VAL A 10 -3.09 3.63 11.57
C VAL A 10 -2.09 2.93 12.49
N LEU A 11 -0.78 3.10 12.27
CA LEU A 11 0.26 2.49 13.10
C LEU A 11 0.29 3.06 14.53
N VAL A 12 0.09 4.36 14.70
CA VAL A 12 -0.06 5.01 16.03
C VAL A 12 -1.33 4.51 16.72
N ASN A 13 -2.42 4.31 16.00
CA ASN A 13 -3.61 3.69 16.58
C ASN A 13 -3.31 2.26 17.06
N VAL A 14 -2.61 1.45 16.26
CA VAL A 14 -2.15 0.12 16.71
C VAL A 14 -1.32 0.25 17.99
N LEU A 15 -0.30 1.11 18.03
CA LEU A 15 0.50 1.37 19.23
C LEU A 15 -0.36 1.75 20.44
N SER A 16 -1.29 2.69 20.29
CA SER A 16 -2.19 3.16 21.36
C SER A 16 -3.13 2.09 21.90
N LYS A 17 -3.35 1.02 21.14
CA LYS A 17 -4.16 -0.14 21.56
C LYS A 17 -3.32 -1.30 22.06
N THR A 18 -2.01 -1.28 21.81
CA THR A 18 -1.07 -2.30 22.27
C THR A 18 -0.38 -1.92 23.57
N TYR A 19 -0.06 -0.63 23.78
CA TYR A 19 0.73 -0.13 24.91
C TYR A 19 0.03 1.01 25.63
N GLU A 20 0.07 1.02 26.96
CA GLU A 20 -0.47 2.11 27.77
C GLU A 20 0.36 3.39 27.62
N ASN A 21 1.69 3.24 27.56
CA ASN A 21 2.67 4.32 27.37
C ASN A 21 2.98 4.59 25.89
N TYR A 22 1.99 4.45 24.99
CA TYR A 22 2.24 4.54 23.55
C TYR A 22 2.85 5.89 23.08
N SER A 23 2.69 6.95 23.87
CA SER A 23 3.28 8.28 23.62
C SER A 23 4.81 8.23 23.52
N ASP A 24 5.44 7.24 24.16
CA ASP A 24 6.90 7.05 24.08
C ASP A 24 7.34 6.55 22.69
N TYR A 25 6.40 6.01 21.91
CA TYR A 25 6.63 5.30 20.65
C TYR A 25 6.01 6.00 19.42
N GLU A 26 5.34 7.15 19.58
CA GLU A 26 4.65 7.82 18.46
C GLU A 26 5.57 8.72 17.61
N ASP A 27 6.76 9.01 18.14
CA ASP A 27 7.78 9.81 17.47
C ASP A 27 8.61 8.98 16.48
N PHE A 28 8.03 8.73 15.32
CA PHE A 28 8.72 8.16 14.16
C PHE A 28 8.22 8.80 12.86
N SER A 29 9.02 8.71 11.80
CA SER A 29 8.60 9.06 10.45
C SER A 29 8.48 7.82 9.58
N ILE A 30 7.54 7.81 8.63
CA ILE A 30 7.37 6.71 7.68
C ILE A 30 7.37 7.24 6.25
N THR A 31 8.18 6.62 5.40
CA THR A 31 8.28 6.93 3.97
C THR A 31 8.02 5.67 3.16
N VAL A 32 7.03 5.74 2.28
CA VAL A 32 6.73 4.68 1.32
C VAL A 32 7.46 5.01 0.03
N THR A 33 8.35 4.11 -0.40
CA THR A 33 9.22 4.33 -1.54
C THR A 33 8.81 3.41 -2.69
N LYS A 34 8.71 3.99 -3.89
CA LYS A 34 8.40 3.28 -5.14
C LYS A 34 9.55 2.42 -5.69
N LYS A 35 10.45 1.94 -4.83
CA LYS A 35 11.60 1.13 -5.22
C LYS A 35 11.26 -0.34 -5.04
N GLU A 36 11.61 -1.14 -6.04
CA GLU A 36 11.52 -2.60 -6.02
C GLU A 36 12.94 -3.17 -5.83
N LEU A 37 13.20 -3.76 -4.67
CA LEU A 37 14.49 -4.26 -4.18
C LEU A 37 14.41 -5.76 -3.89
N GLY A 38 15.35 -6.55 -4.41
CA GLY A 38 15.41 -7.98 -4.11
C GLY A 38 15.96 -8.33 -2.72
N SER A 39 16.58 -7.38 -2.01
CA SER A 39 17.29 -7.64 -0.76
C SER A 39 16.49 -7.38 0.52
N LYS A 40 15.51 -6.47 0.48
CA LYS A 40 14.70 -6.09 1.64
C LYS A 40 13.39 -5.42 1.24
N ASP A 41 12.36 -5.64 2.06
CA ASP A 41 11.04 -5.04 1.90
C ASP A 41 10.85 -3.75 2.70
N SER A 42 11.63 -3.56 3.76
CA SER A 42 11.56 -2.38 4.63
C SER A 42 12.87 -2.19 5.41
N CYS A 43 13.01 -1.02 6.04
CA CYS A 43 14.18 -0.68 6.84
C CYS A 43 13.84 0.36 7.90
N TYR A 44 14.24 0.10 9.14
CA TYR A 44 14.21 1.06 10.24
C TYR A 44 15.61 1.67 10.44
N TYR A 45 15.67 3.00 10.52
CA TYR A 45 16.86 3.80 10.81
C TYR A 45 16.72 4.39 12.23
N PRO A 46 17.39 3.81 13.25
CA PRO A 46 17.12 4.14 14.65
C PRO A 46 17.43 5.58 15.04
N ASN A 47 18.55 6.13 14.55
CA ASN A 47 18.99 7.49 14.87
C ASN A 47 18.00 8.55 14.36
N ASP A 48 17.37 8.28 13.21
CA ASP A 48 16.40 9.19 12.58
C ASP A 48 14.95 8.85 12.96
N ARG A 49 14.74 7.78 13.74
CA ARG A 49 13.43 7.16 14.02
C ARG A 49 12.60 7.03 12.73
N LYS A 50 13.25 6.62 11.64
CA LYS A 50 12.67 6.62 10.30
C LYS A 50 12.42 5.20 9.84
N ILE A 51 11.23 4.96 9.30
CA ILE A 51 10.84 3.72 8.64
C ILE A 51 10.74 3.98 7.14
N GLU A 52 11.45 3.20 6.35
CA GLU A 52 11.29 3.15 4.89
C GLU A 52 10.66 1.83 4.47
N ILE A 53 9.60 1.92 3.66
CA ILE A 53 8.90 0.78 3.06
C ILE A 53 9.22 0.73 1.57
N TYR A 54 9.58 -0.44 1.08
CA TYR A 54 9.85 -0.74 -0.34
C TYR A 54 8.87 -1.82 -0.83
N ASN A 55 9.02 -2.20 -2.10
CA ASN A 55 8.33 -3.35 -2.69
C ASN A 55 6.80 -3.27 -2.55
N ILE A 56 6.25 -2.13 -2.96
CA ILE A 56 4.82 -1.84 -2.78
C ILE A 56 3.93 -2.48 -3.84
N SER A 57 4.50 -3.28 -4.74
CA SER A 57 3.74 -4.19 -5.60
C SER A 57 3.34 -5.50 -4.96
N ARG A 58 3.83 -5.80 -3.75
CA ARG A 58 3.40 -6.97 -2.97
C ARG A 58 1.97 -6.79 -2.45
N PRO A 59 1.27 -7.87 -2.04
CA PRO A 59 -0.03 -7.77 -1.40
C PRO A 59 -0.05 -6.77 -0.25
N TYR A 60 -1.19 -6.10 -0.04
CA TYR A 60 -1.29 -5.06 0.99
C TYR A 60 -1.03 -5.56 2.40
N ASP A 61 -1.38 -6.81 2.71
CA ASP A 61 -1.11 -7.42 4.01
C ASP A 61 0.40 -7.60 4.24
N ASP A 62 1.17 -7.94 3.20
CA ASP A 62 2.63 -8.03 3.26
C ASP A 62 3.30 -6.69 3.53
N ILE A 63 2.79 -5.64 2.88
CA ILE A 63 3.29 -4.27 3.09
C ILE A 63 2.96 -3.82 4.52
N LEU A 64 1.74 -4.07 4.99
CA LEU A 64 1.31 -3.67 6.34
C LEU A 64 2.04 -4.47 7.43
N TYR A 65 2.27 -5.76 7.22
CA TYR A 65 3.12 -6.57 8.10
C TYR A 65 4.53 -5.98 8.19
N SER A 66 5.13 -5.62 7.05
CA SER A 66 6.45 -4.98 7.02
C SER A 66 6.45 -3.69 7.85
N CYS A 67 5.38 -2.89 7.78
CA CYS A 67 5.23 -1.70 8.62
C CYS A 67 5.17 -2.06 10.12
N ILE A 68 4.34 -3.03 10.52
CA ILE A 68 4.22 -3.49 11.91
C ILE A 68 5.54 -4.06 12.43
N TYR A 69 6.27 -4.77 11.58
CA TYR A 69 7.58 -5.33 11.88
C TYR A 69 8.60 -4.24 12.22
N GLU A 70 8.66 -3.19 11.40
CA GLU A 70 9.55 -2.05 11.67
C GLU A 70 9.09 -1.23 12.88
N ILE A 71 7.78 -1.14 13.16
CA ILE A 71 7.27 -0.57 14.41
C ILE A 71 7.75 -1.39 15.62
N ALA A 72 7.74 -2.72 15.55
CA ALA A 72 8.28 -3.55 16.62
C ALA A 72 9.78 -3.30 16.86
N ARG A 73 10.56 -3.05 15.79
CA ARG A 73 11.97 -2.64 15.92
C ARG A 73 12.10 -1.25 16.54
N HIS A 74 11.23 -0.32 16.18
CA HIS A 74 11.20 1.01 16.78
C HIS A 74 10.94 0.94 18.29
N VAL A 75 9.90 0.23 18.72
CA VAL A 75 9.59 0.04 20.16
C VAL A 75 10.76 -0.64 20.88
N ALA A 76 11.35 -1.69 20.29
CA ALA A 76 12.52 -2.35 20.88
C ALA A 76 13.73 -1.41 21.03
N PHE A 77 13.95 -0.52 20.05
CA PHE A 77 15.01 0.47 20.13
C PHE A 77 14.75 1.55 21.18
N ILE A 78 13.51 2.03 21.32
CA ILE A 78 13.16 3.00 22.36
C ILE A 78 13.36 2.40 23.76
N ASP A 79 12.96 1.15 23.97
CA ASP A 79 13.07 0.51 25.28
C ASP A 79 14.50 0.07 25.63
N GLU A 80 15.24 -0.49 24.67
CA GLU A 80 16.48 -1.25 24.92
C GLU A 80 17.71 -0.71 24.17
N ALA A 81 17.57 0.37 23.40
CA ALA A 81 18.61 0.93 22.53
C ALA A 81 19.24 -0.10 21.57
N THR A 82 18.47 -1.12 21.16
CA THR A 82 18.92 -2.21 20.30
C THR A 82 17.92 -2.53 19.19
N VAL A 83 18.42 -3.01 18.06
CA VAL A 83 17.61 -3.50 16.92
C VAL A 83 17.75 -5.01 16.72
N ARG A 84 18.33 -5.71 17.69
CA ARG A 84 18.53 -7.16 17.62
C ARG A 84 17.20 -7.90 17.73
N LYS A 85 17.02 -8.93 16.90
CA LYS A 85 15.85 -9.82 16.92
C LYS A 85 15.97 -10.86 18.04
N ASN A 86 15.88 -10.42 19.29
CA ASN A 86 15.85 -11.28 20.47
C ASN A 86 14.40 -11.68 20.84
N GLU A 87 14.22 -12.46 21.90
CA GLU A 87 12.87 -12.82 22.40
C GLU A 87 12.02 -11.58 22.72
N CYS A 88 12.62 -10.52 23.29
CA CYS A 88 11.92 -9.29 23.62
C CYS A 88 11.37 -8.57 22.37
N PHE A 89 12.12 -8.56 21.26
CA PHE A 89 11.62 -8.10 19.96
C PHE A 89 10.39 -8.91 19.53
N TYR A 90 10.45 -10.24 19.56
CA TYR A 90 9.33 -11.09 19.15
C TYR A 90 8.10 -10.94 20.08
N LYS A 91 8.30 -10.68 21.37
CA LYS A 91 7.21 -10.31 22.30
C LYS A 91 6.50 -9.03 21.89
N ARG A 92 7.25 -8.00 21.48
CA ARG A 92 6.67 -6.73 20.99
C ARG A 92 5.94 -6.93 19.67
N LEU A 93 6.58 -7.61 18.71
CA LEU A 93 5.97 -7.94 17.42
C LEU A 93 4.67 -8.71 17.60
N HIS A 94 4.66 -9.74 18.44
CA HIS A 94 3.47 -10.55 18.70
C HIS A 94 2.31 -9.72 19.26
N LYS A 95 2.54 -8.85 20.25
CA LYS A 95 1.50 -7.95 20.79
C LYS A 95 0.90 -7.02 19.74
N LEU A 96 1.75 -6.43 18.89
CA LEU A 96 1.32 -5.57 17.78
C LEU A 96 0.51 -6.35 16.75
N LEU A 97 0.93 -7.57 16.40
CA LEU A 97 0.22 -8.45 15.48
C LEU A 97 -1.18 -8.83 16.00
N LEU A 98 -1.28 -9.26 17.26
CA LEU A 98 -2.58 -9.58 17.88
C LEU A 98 -3.52 -8.37 17.84
N THR A 99 -2.97 -7.16 18.06
CA THR A 99 -3.74 -5.92 17.93
C THR A 99 -4.19 -5.70 16.48
N ALA A 100 -3.31 -5.83 15.50
CA ALA A 100 -3.65 -5.68 14.09
C ALA A 100 -4.73 -6.68 13.62
N PHE A 101 -4.66 -7.94 14.07
CA PHE A 101 -5.68 -8.96 13.81
C PHE A 101 -7.01 -8.62 14.50
N SER A 102 -6.97 -8.15 15.74
CA SER A 102 -8.17 -7.72 16.50
C SER A 102 -8.98 -6.66 15.76
N PHE A 103 -8.29 -5.74 15.08
CA PHE A 103 -8.90 -4.67 14.29
C PHE A 103 -9.15 -5.04 12.81
N LYS A 104 -8.91 -6.30 12.42
CA LYS A 104 -9.01 -6.78 11.03
C LYS A 104 -8.17 -5.97 10.03
N LEU A 105 -7.06 -5.42 10.50
CA LEU A 105 -6.11 -4.73 9.64
C LEU A 105 -5.29 -5.73 8.81
N LEU A 106 -4.94 -6.85 9.43
CA LEU A 106 -4.34 -8.02 8.80
C LEU A 106 -5.30 -9.20 8.86
N ASP A 107 -5.29 -10.04 7.82
CA ASP A 107 -5.92 -11.36 7.86
C ASP A 107 -4.92 -12.41 8.37
N ILE A 108 -5.36 -13.25 9.31
CA ILE A 108 -4.47 -14.24 9.94
C ILE A 108 -4.09 -15.39 9.00
N LYS A 109 -4.95 -15.76 8.06
CA LYS A 109 -4.66 -16.83 7.10
C LYS A 109 -3.67 -16.33 6.05
N ALA A 110 -3.93 -15.15 5.49
CA ALA A 110 -3.00 -14.48 4.58
C ALA A 110 -1.63 -14.28 5.24
N PHE A 111 -1.62 -13.89 6.52
CA PHE A 111 -0.38 -13.76 7.30
C PHE A 111 0.37 -15.10 7.42
N GLU A 112 -0.30 -16.19 7.78
CA GLU A 112 0.32 -17.52 7.91
C GLU A 112 0.96 -17.97 6.58
N GLU A 113 0.25 -17.78 5.46
CA GLU A 113 0.75 -18.10 4.12
C GLU A 113 1.98 -17.25 3.74
N MET A 114 1.91 -15.94 4.02
CA MET A 114 2.97 -14.98 3.68
C MET A 114 4.30 -15.29 4.40
N ILE A 115 4.28 -15.63 5.70
CA ILE A 115 5.51 -15.87 6.46
C ILE A 115 5.99 -17.32 6.43
N ALA A 116 5.29 -18.20 5.72
CA ALA A 116 5.64 -19.61 5.64
C ALA A 116 7.10 -19.80 5.16
N GLY A 117 7.87 -20.62 5.88
CA GLY A 117 9.27 -20.92 5.56
C GLY A 117 10.27 -19.82 5.88
N THR A 118 9.87 -18.75 6.58
CA THR A 118 10.79 -17.69 7.04
C THR A 118 11.37 -17.99 8.42
N LYS A 119 12.55 -17.44 8.75
CA LYS A 119 13.07 -17.55 10.14
C LYS A 119 12.20 -16.82 11.16
N ASP A 120 11.43 -15.83 10.72
CA ASP A 120 10.55 -15.07 11.60
C ASP A 120 9.34 -15.92 12.06
N ILE A 121 8.77 -16.78 11.21
CA ILE A 121 7.73 -17.74 11.65
C ILE A 121 8.28 -18.72 12.68
N ASP A 122 9.48 -19.27 12.47
CA ASP A 122 10.09 -20.24 13.39
C ASP A 122 10.23 -19.67 14.79
N ASN A 123 10.68 -18.41 14.90
CA ASN A 123 10.83 -17.72 16.16
C ASN A 123 9.47 -17.39 16.80
N LEU A 124 8.50 -16.93 16.03
CA LEU A 124 7.14 -16.66 16.54
C LEU A 124 6.49 -17.93 17.09
N VAL A 125 6.60 -19.05 16.37
CA VAL A 125 6.08 -20.35 16.82
C VAL A 125 6.84 -20.86 18.04
N LYS A 126 8.16 -20.72 18.07
CA LYS A 126 8.99 -21.10 19.22
C LYS A 126 8.56 -20.39 20.51
N TYR A 127 8.25 -19.09 20.43
CA TYR A 127 7.95 -18.29 21.62
C TYR A 127 6.46 -18.25 22.00
N PHE A 128 5.54 -18.38 21.03
CA PHE A 128 4.09 -18.17 21.25
C PHE A 128 3.22 -19.33 20.80
N GLY A 129 3.81 -20.42 20.33
CA GLY A 129 3.09 -21.58 19.80
C GLY A 129 2.51 -21.32 18.40
N ASN A 130 1.80 -22.31 17.88
CA ASN A 130 1.25 -22.27 16.53
C ASN A 130 0.24 -21.11 16.36
N ILE A 131 0.37 -20.37 15.26
CA ILE A 131 -0.44 -19.20 14.92
C ILE A 131 -1.95 -19.50 14.96
N LYS A 132 -2.36 -20.69 14.54
CA LYS A 132 -3.79 -21.11 14.52
C LYS A 132 -4.43 -21.11 15.91
N PHE A 133 -3.62 -21.16 16.97
CA PHE A 133 -4.07 -21.16 18.36
C PHE A 133 -3.86 -19.83 19.08
N TRP A 134 -3.36 -18.80 18.38
CA TRP A 134 -3.23 -17.47 18.95
C TRP A 134 -4.60 -16.90 19.30
N LYS A 135 -4.72 -16.36 20.52
CA LYS A 135 -5.97 -15.80 21.02
C LYS A 135 -5.90 -14.27 20.99
N PHE A 136 -6.89 -13.65 20.39
CA PHE A 136 -7.08 -12.21 20.38
C PHE A 136 -8.57 -11.90 20.29
N GLU A 137 -8.97 -10.76 20.86
CA GLU A 137 -10.35 -10.30 20.79
C GLU A 137 -10.71 -9.92 19.35
N GLN A 138 -11.82 -10.42 18.82
CA GLN A 138 -12.35 -9.87 17.57
C GLN A 138 -13.18 -8.64 17.86
N ARG A 139 -12.62 -7.46 17.58
CA ARG A 139 -13.36 -6.20 17.76
C ARG A 139 -14.35 -6.04 16.62
N ARG A 140 -15.56 -5.59 16.95
CA ARG A 140 -16.57 -5.21 15.97
C ARG A 140 -16.15 -3.91 15.29
N VAL A 141 -15.31 -4.04 14.26
CA VAL A 141 -14.96 -2.94 13.37
C VAL A 141 -15.93 -2.96 12.19
N SER A 142 -16.65 -1.87 11.96
CA SER A 142 -17.43 -1.70 10.73
C SER A 142 -16.48 -1.73 9.55
N VAL A 143 -16.60 -2.72 8.66
CA VAL A 143 -15.77 -2.80 7.45
C VAL A 143 -16.18 -1.65 6.54
N LYS A 144 -15.37 -0.60 6.52
CA LYS A 144 -15.59 0.55 5.67
C LYS A 144 -15.02 0.29 4.29
N GLN A 145 -15.72 0.78 3.28
CA GLN A 145 -15.30 0.70 1.88
C GLN A 145 -14.90 2.08 1.39
N TYR A 146 -13.88 2.13 0.54
CA TYR A 146 -13.30 3.34 0.00
C TYR A 146 -13.43 3.31 -1.50
N VAL A 147 -14.01 4.38 -2.05
CA VAL A 147 -13.93 4.67 -3.49
C VAL A 147 -12.83 5.71 -3.67
N ILE A 148 -11.81 5.34 -4.44
CA ILE A 148 -10.62 6.15 -4.68
C ILE A 148 -10.57 6.49 -6.16
N VAL A 149 -10.37 7.76 -6.48
CA VAL A 149 -10.36 8.27 -7.84
C VAL A 149 -9.04 8.98 -8.14
N HIS A 150 -8.40 8.56 -9.22
CA HIS A 150 -7.13 9.08 -9.71
C HIS A 150 -7.33 9.98 -10.92
N HIS A 151 -6.37 10.86 -11.20
CA HIS A 151 -6.36 11.73 -12.40
C HIS A 151 -7.62 12.57 -12.64
N ALA A 152 -8.45 12.73 -11.62
CA ALA A 152 -9.74 13.39 -11.72
C ALA A 152 -9.62 14.92 -11.57
N TYR A 153 -8.60 15.51 -12.19
CA TYR A 153 -8.39 16.96 -12.11
C TYR A 153 -9.55 17.73 -12.73
N LYS A 154 -10.08 17.22 -13.86
CA LYS A 154 -11.22 17.83 -14.57
C LYS A 154 -12.51 17.70 -13.75
N GLU A 155 -12.63 16.62 -12.98
CA GLU A 155 -13.83 16.27 -12.20
C GLU A 155 -13.73 16.76 -10.74
N LYS A 156 -12.66 17.47 -10.37
CA LYS A 156 -12.41 18.00 -9.01
C LYS A 156 -13.61 18.71 -8.39
N LYS A 157 -14.32 19.55 -9.16
CA LYS A 157 -15.50 20.28 -8.64
C LYS A 157 -16.63 19.32 -8.29
N ALA A 158 -16.93 18.35 -9.16
CA ALA A 158 -17.95 17.34 -8.94
C ALA A 158 -17.59 16.44 -7.75
N LEU A 159 -16.34 15.99 -7.65
CA LEU A 159 -15.88 15.16 -6.52
C LEU A 159 -15.98 15.91 -5.18
N LYS A 160 -15.61 17.20 -5.13
CA LYS A 160 -15.79 18.03 -3.93
C LYS A 160 -17.26 18.16 -3.53
N GLN A 161 -18.16 18.44 -4.48
CA GLN A 161 -19.60 18.53 -4.22
C GLN A 161 -20.18 17.22 -3.67
N ARG A 162 -19.52 16.09 -3.95
CA ARG A 162 -19.90 14.76 -3.46
C ARG A 162 -19.19 14.34 -2.18
N ASN A 163 -18.49 15.26 -1.51
CA ASN A 163 -17.76 15.04 -0.26
C ASN A 163 -16.58 14.06 -0.37
N TYR A 164 -15.89 14.05 -1.51
CA TYR A 164 -14.58 13.39 -1.58
C TYR A 164 -13.51 14.25 -0.91
N GLU A 165 -12.63 13.61 -0.14
CA GLU A 165 -11.42 14.22 0.41
C GLU A 165 -10.27 14.08 -0.59
N TYR A 166 -9.48 15.14 -0.75
CA TYR A 166 -8.28 15.09 -1.59
C TYR A 166 -7.05 14.69 -0.78
N HIS A 167 -6.36 13.65 -1.22
CA HIS A 167 -5.11 13.16 -0.65
C HIS A 167 -3.94 13.56 -1.54
N ALA A 168 -3.20 14.58 -1.11
CA ALA A 168 -2.15 15.21 -1.91
C ALA A 168 -0.98 14.28 -2.27
N ASN A 169 -0.59 13.36 -1.39
CA ASN A 169 0.59 12.49 -1.60
C ASN A 169 0.43 11.60 -2.83
N ASN A 170 -0.72 10.93 -2.91
CA ASN A 170 -1.02 10.01 -3.99
C ASN A 170 -1.78 10.74 -5.12
N ARG A 171 -2.12 12.02 -4.90
CA ARG A 171 -2.90 12.89 -5.79
C ARG A 171 -4.25 12.27 -6.14
N THR A 172 -4.93 11.77 -5.11
CA THR A 172 -6.17 11.01 -5.25
C THR A 172 -7.33 11.69 -4.54
N TRP A 173 -8.54 11.35 -4.94
CA TRP A 173 -9.75 11.68 -4.21
C TRP A 173 -10.28 10.40 -3.57
N ALA A 174 -10.65 10.44 -2.30
CA ALA A 174 -11.25 9.27 -1.66
C ALA A 174 -12.52 9.65 -0.91
N LYS A 175 -13.45 8.71 -0.86
CA LYS A 175 -14.65 8.80 -0.04
C LYS A 175 -14.93 7.45 0.60
N VAL A 176 -15.35 7.50 1.85
CA VAL A 176 -15.64 6.33 2.66
C VAL A 176 -17.14 6.03 2.66
N PHE A 177 -17.48 4.75 2.64
CA PHE A 177 -18.82 4.19 2.59
C PHE A 177 -18.99 3.12 3.67
N ALA A 178 -20.22 2.92 4.14
CA ALA A 178 -20.52 1.97 5.20
C ALA A 178 -20.58 0.52 4.70
N SER A 179 -20.83 0.32 3.40
CA SER A 179 -20.94 -1.01 2.79
C SER A 179 -20.39 -1.04 1.37
N GLU A 180 -20.08 -2.24 0.89
CA GLU A 180 -19.61 -2.49 -0.48
C GLU A 180 -20.70 -2.16 -1.51
N THR A 181 -21.96 -2.46 -1.21
CA THR A 181 -23.08 -2.15 -2.09
C THR A 181 -23.23 -0.64 -2.33
N GLU A 182 -23.09 0.19 -1.28
CA GLU A 182 -23.13 1.65 -1.42
C GLU A 182 -21.93 2.17 -2.21
N ALA A 183 -20.75 1.65 -1.93
CA ALA A 183 -19.53 2.02 -2.64
C ALA A 183 -19.62 1.65 -4.13
N GLN A 184 -20.18 0.48 -4.46
CA GLN A 184 -20.37 0.04 -5.84
C GLN A 184 -21.38 0.92 -6.58
N LYS A 185 -22.48 1.32 -5.94
CA LYS A 185 -23.43 2.29 -6.52
C LYS A 185 -22.75 3.61 -6.84
N GLU A 186 -21.87 4.08 -5.97
CA GLU A 186 -21.08 5.29 -6.23
C GLU A 186 -20.13 5.09 -7.41
N VAL A 187 -19.42 3.95 -7.48
CA VAL A 187 -18.53 3.62 -8.60
C VAL A 187 -19.29 3.66 -9.93
N ASP A 188 -20.50 3.11 -9.98
CA ASP A 188 -21.32 3.10 -11.19
C ASP A 188 -21.77 4.53 -11.53
N LEU A 189 -22.18 5.33 -10.55
CA LEU A 189 -22.49 6.75 -10.76
C LEU A 189 -21.29 7.53 -11.31
N LEU A 190 -20.08 7.33 -10.78
CA LEU A 190 -18.88 7.98 -11.28
C LEU A 190 -18.61 7.63 -12.75
N LYS A 191 -18.80 6.36 -13.13
CA LYS A 191 -18.60 5.88 -14.51
C LYS A 191 -19.65 6.44 -15.47
N TYR A 192 -20.92 6.34 -15.10
CA TYR A 192 -22.02 6.58 -16.03
C TYR A 192 -22.51 8.03 -16.03
N THR A 193 -22.38 8.75 -14.92
CA THR A 193 -22.83 10.14 -14.78
C THR A 193 -21.69 11.14 -14.94
N LEU A 194 -20.53 10.87 -14.32
CA LEU A 194 -19.37 11.76 -14.40
C LEU A 194 -18.38 11.37 -15.50
N CYS A 195 -18.66 10.27 -16.24
CA CYS A 195 -17.80 9.77 -17.31
C CYS A 195 -16.34 9.55 -16.88
N VAL A 196 -16.12 9.26 -15.59
CA VAL A 196 -14.78 8.96 -15.07
C VAL A 196 -14.34 7.63 -15.66
N ASN A 197 -13.13 7.60 -16.25
CA ASN A 197 -12.57 6.37 -16.77
C ASN A 197 -12.48 5.32 -15.65
N LYS A 198 -13.02 4.13 -15.90
CA LYS A 198 -13.00 2.99 -14.97
C LYS A 198 -11.59 2.69 -14.43
N GLU A 199 -10.56 2.83 -15.26
CA GLU A 199 -9.15 2.60 -14.87
C GLU A 199 -8.65 3.55 -13.78
N TYR A 200 -9.36 4.67 -13.57
CA TYR A 200 -9.00 5.67 -12.57
C TYR A 200 -9.77 5.48 -11.27
N ILE A 201 -10.65 4.48 -11.18
CA ILE A 201 -11.49 4.23 -10.00
C ILE A 201 -11.02 2.93 -9.35
N MET A 202 -10.67 3.00 -8.07
CA MET A 202 -10.40 1.84 -7.22
C MET A 202 -11.48 1.73 -6.15
N LEU A 203 -11.90 0.50 -5.88
CA LEU A 203 -12.78 0.14 -4.77
C LEU A 203 -12.00 -0.79 -3.85
N GLY A 204 -12.02 -0.52 -2.55
CA GLY A 204 -11.42 -1.42 -1.58
C GLY A 204 -11.47 -0.90 -0.15
N ASP A 205 -10.64 -1.46 0.71
CA ASP A 205 -10.57 -1.09 2.12
C ASP A 205 -9.58 0.06 2.39
N ILE A 206 -9.31 0.32 3.67
CA ILE A 206 -8.35 1.33 4.09
C ILE A 206 -6.93 1.06 3.56
N LYS A 207 -6.53 -0.20 3.38
CA LYS A 207 -5.21 -0.55 2.84
C LYS A 207 -5.08 -0.13 1.39
N THR A 208 -6.16 -0.25 0.63
CA THR A 208 -6.25 0.26 -0.75
C THR A 208 -5.96 1.75 -0.79
N LEU A 209 -6.51 2.54 0.14
CA LEU A 209 -6.21 3.97 0.24
C LEU A 209 -4.74 4.24 0.63
N MET A 210 -4.22 3.53 1.63
CA MET A 210 -2.84 3.69 2.12
C MET A 210 -1.79 3.39 1.04
N PHE A 211 -2.05 2.42 0.17
CA PHE A 211 -1.09 1.91 -0.82
C PHE A 211 -1.54 2.14 -2.28
N SER A 212 -2.36 3.17 -2.53
CA SER A 212 -2.95 3.51 -3.84
C SER A 212 -1.97 4.16 -4.85
N ASP A 213 -0.72 3.70 -4.87
CA ASP A 213 0.31 4.23 -5.76
C ASP A 213 0.28 3.60 -7.16
N PHE A 214 0.98 4.24 -8.10
CA PHE A 214 1.14 3.76 -9.47
C PHE A 214 2.58 3.77 -9.94
N TYR A 215 2.81 2.86 -10.88
CA TYR A 215 3.98 2.76 -11.72
C TYR A 215 3.67 3.11 -13.17
N TYR A 216 4.69 3.57 -13.89
CA TYR A 216 4.65 3.79 -15.33
C TYR A 216 5.54 2.78 -16.03
N LEU A 217 4.95 1.91 -16.84
CA LEU A 217 5.66 0.96 -17.69
C LEU A 217 5.87 1.57 -19.07
N ILE A 218 7.13 1.76 -19.45
CA ILE A 218 7.53 2.40 -20.70
C ILE A 218 8.09 1.34 -21.63
N VAL A 219 7.45 1.15 -22.79
CA VAL A 219 7.88 0.24 -23.86
C VAL A 219 8.32 1.07 -25.07
N ALA A 220 9.63 1.13 -25.30
CA ALA A 220 10.21 1.86 -26.44
C ALA A 220 10.44 0.93 -27.64
N GLY A 221 10.41 1.47 -28.87
CA GLY A 221 10.76 0.72 -30.08
C GLY A 221 9.77 -0.38 -30.52
N ALA A 222 8.67 -0.60 -29.80
CA ALA A 222 7.71 -1.68 -30.04
C ALA A 222 6.54 -1.29 -30.97
N TYR A 223 6.78 -0.44 -31.99
CA TYR A 223 5.71 0.01 -32.88
C TYR A 223 5.09 -1.13 -33.69
N LYS A 224 5.86 -2.19 -33.98
CA LYS A 224 5.37 -3.40 -34.65
C LYS A 224 4.37 -4.18 -33.80
N GLN A 225 4.39 -4.00 -32.48
CA GLN A 225 3.45 -4.64 -31.53
C GLN A 225 2.36 -3.65 -31.06
N LYS A 226 2.09 -2.58 -31.83
CA LYS A 226 1.11 -1.54 -31.47
C LYS A 226 -0.28 -2.10 -31.14
N ASP A 227 -0.74 -3.15 -31.83
CA ASP A 227 -2.09 -3.70 -31.62
C ASP A 227 -2.19 -4.41 -30.26
N PHE A 228 -1.14 -5.15 -29.87
CA PHE A 228 -1.03 -5.72 -28.53
C PHE A 228 -1.01 -4.61 -27.46
N LEU A 229 -0.21 -3.58 -27.68
CA LEU A 229 -0.06 -2.47 -26.73
C LEU A 229 -1.36 -1.68 -26.58
N TRP A 230 -2.07 -1.39 -27.68
CA TRP A 230 -3.40 -0.78 -27.66
C TRP A 230 -4.41 -1.62 -26.90
N LYS A 231 -4.50 -2.91 -27.24
CA LYS A 231 -5.44 -3.85 -26.60
C LYS A 231 -5.19 -3.98 -25.08
N ASN A 232 -3.95 -3.72 -24.64
CA ASN A 232 -3.56 -3.73 -23.22
C ASN A 232 -3.49 -2.33 -22.61
N ASN A 233 -4.12 -1.31 -23.22
CA ASN A 233 -4.26 0.06 -22.71
C ASN A 233 -2.95 0.85 -22.56
N TYR A 234 -1.92 0.52 -23.35
CA TYR A 234 -0.76 1.40 -23.49
C TYR A 234 -1.08 2.57 -24.41
N LYS A 235 -0.63 3.75 -24.03
CA LYS A 235 -0.81 5.00 -24.79
C LYS A 235 0.50 5.37 -25.46
N TRP A 236 0.49 5.55 -26.79
CA TRP A 236 1.64 6.12 -27.48
C TRP A 236 1.84 7.55 -27.02
N GLN A 237 3.06 7.85 -26.57
CA GLN A 237 3.42 9.12 -25.97
C GLN A 237 2.58 9.52 -24.74
N GLY A 238 2.06 8.54 -24.01
CA GLY A 238 1.31 8.76 -22.78
C GLY A 238 2.15 9.41 -21.69
N PHE A 239 1.51 10.21 -20.82
CA PHE A 239 2.11 10.73 -19.58
C PHE A 239 3.44 11.48 -19.81
N GLY A 240 3.55 12.24 -20.91
CA GLY A 240 4.72 13.07 -21.21
C GLY A 240 5.96 12.31 -21.70
N PHE A 241 5.88 11.00 -21.94
CA PHE A 241 7.00 10.20 -22.44
C PHE A 241 7.01 10.14 -23.97
N LYS A 242 7.83 10.98 -24.63
CA LYS A 242 7.94 10.99 -26.10
C LYS A 242 8.54 9.68 -26.66
N GLY A 243 8.07 9.27 -27.84
CA GLY A 243 8.63 8.14 -28.61
C GLY A 243 8.46 6.75 -27.95
N SER A 244 7.50 6.57 -27.05
CA SER A 244 7.30 5.29 -26.35
C SER A 244 5.83 5.02 -26.06
N TRP A 245 5.49 3.74 -25.90
CA TRP A 245 4.21 3.29 -25.38
C TRP A 245 4.26 3.28 -23.86
N VAL A 246 3.28 3.90 -23.21
CA VAL A 246 3.26 3.98 -21.74
C VAL A 246 1.92 3.56 -21.19
N LYS A 247 1.97 2.69 -20.19
CA LYS A 247 0.83 2.32 -19.36
C LYS A 247 1.10 2.73 -17.93
N GLN A 248 0.10 3.31 -17.30
CA GLN A 248 0.09 3.47 -15.86
C GLN A 248 -0.59 2.25 -15.25
N VAL A 249 0.03 1.69 -14.22
CA VAL A 249 -0.40 0.44 -13.58
C VAL A 249 -0.42 0.68 -12.08
N SER A 250 -1.46 0.21 -11.39
CA SER A 250 -1.45 0.22 -9.92
C SER A 250 -0.27 -0.62 -9.43
N THR A 251 0.26 -0.33 -8.24
CA THR A 251 1.37 -1.15 -7.74
C THR A 251 0.98 -2.62 -7.60
N GLN A 252 -0.27 -2.92 -7.23
CA GLN A 252 -0.79 -4.29 -7.14
C GLN A 252 -0.87 -5.03 -8.48
N GLU A 253 -1.11 -4.32 -9.58
CA GLU A 253 -1.18 -4.94 -10.91
C GLU A 253 0.19 -5.03 -11.60
N TYR A 254 1.24 -4.45 -10.99
CA TYR A 254 2.55 -4.35 -11.60
C TYR A 254 3.13 -5.71 -12.00
N ILE A 255 3.13 -6.69 -11.09
CA ILE A 255 3.70 -8.02 -11.33
C ILE A 255 2.98 -8.68 -12.51
N ASN A 256 1.64 -8.69 -12.49
CA ASN A 256 0.81 -9.25 -13.56
C ASN A 256 1.09 -8.58 -14.91
N GLU A 257 1.24 -7.25 -14.94
CA GLU A 257 1.50 -6.54 -16.17
C GLU A 257 2.92 -6.77 -16.70
N VAL A 258 3.91 -6.89 -15.81
CA VAL A 258 5.29 -7.27 -16.16
C VAL A 258 5.33 -8.66 -16.79
N GLU A 259 4.57 -9.62 -16.26
CA GLU A 259 4.48 -10.97 -16.83
C GLU A 259 3.89 -10.96 -18.24
N LYS A 260 2.82 -10.18 -18.48
CA LYS A 260 2.26 -10.01 -19.83
C LYS A 260 3.29 -9.48 -20.82
N LEU A 261 4.06 -8.47 -20.42
CA LEU A 261 5.12 -7.90 -21.28
C LEU A 261 6.23 -8.92 -21.55
N LYS A 262 6.64 -9.70 -20.54
CA LYS A 262 7.63 -10.77 -20.69
C LYS A 262 7.16 -11.85 -21.66
N ILE A 263 5.91 -12.30 -21.54
CA ILE A 263 5.30 -13.28 -22.46
C ILE A 263 5.29 -12.73 -23.89
N ALA A 264 4.96 -11.44 -24.06
CA ALA A 264 4.99 -10.76 -25.35
C ALA A 264 6.42 -10.43 -25.85
N ARG A 265 7.47 -10.79 -25.08
CA ARG A 265 8.88 -10.51 -25.37
C ARG A 265 9.18 -9.02 -25.58
N LEU A 266 8.49 -8.17 -24.83
CA LEU A 266 8.66 -6.72 -24.87
C LEU A 266 9.61 -6.25 -23.77
N VAL A 267 10.62 -5.46 -24.16
CA VAL A 267 11.51 -4.79 -23.23
C VAL A 267 10.83 -3.54 -22.70
N PHE A 268 10.90 -3.33 -21.39
CA PHE A 268 10.27 -2.19 -20.74
C PHE A 268 11.18 -1.55 -19.69
N LYS A 269 10.85 -0.30 -19.33
CA LYS A 269 11.45 0.44 -18.23
C LYS A 269 10.38 0.84 -17.22
N LEU A 270 10.62 0.54 -15.96
CA LEU A 270 9.83 1.06 -14.84
C LEU A 270 10.20 2.52 -14.57
N CYS A 271 9.19 3.39 -14.44
CA CYS A 271 9.37 4.77 -13.99
C CYS A 271 8.37 5.10 -12.87
N LEU A 272 8.84 5.87 -11.88
CA LEU A 272 8.13 6.11 -10.63
C LEU A 272 7.39 7.46 -10.63
N VAL A 273 7.65 8.30 -11.62
CA VAL A 273 7.13 9.67 -11.73
C VAL A 273 6.70 9.92 -13.18
N ASN A 274 5.56 10.57 -13.33
CA ASN A 274 5.10 11.09 -14.62
C ASN A 274 6.01 12.25 -15.08
N LYS A 275 6.39 12.32 -16.36
CA LYS A 275 7.22 13.42 -16.87
C LYS A 275 6.52 14.77 -16.89
N VAL A 276 5.18 14.79 -17.01
CA VAL A 276 4.37 16.02 -16.93
C VAL A 276 4.48 16.69 -15.55
N ASP A 277 4.78 15.91 -14.51
CA ASP A 277 4.90 16.41 -13.13
C ASP A 277 6.30 16.92 -12.80
N LYS A 278 7.34 16.45 -13.51
CA LYS A 278 8.72 16.96 -13.37
C LYS A 278 8.92 18.35 -13.97
N GLU A 279 8.10 18.73 -14.95
CA GLU A 279 8.18 20.06 -15.58
C GLU A 279 7.38 21.13 -14.81
N ARG A 280 6.67 20.75 -13.73
CA ARG A 280 5.84 21.64 -12.91
C ARG A 280 6.31 21.76 -11.45
N SER A 281 7.45 21.17 -11.12
CA SER A 281 8.13 21.22 -9.82
C SER A 281 9.46 21.95 -9.97
#